data_AF-A0A950SVC0-F1
#
_entry.id   AF-A0A950SVC0-F1
#
_cell.length_a   1.000
_cell.length_b   1.000
_cell.length_c   1.000
_cell.angle_alpha   90.00
_cell.angle_beta   90.00
_cell.angle_gamma   90.00
#
_symmetry.space_group_name_H-M   'P 1'
#
loop_
_entity.id
_entity.type
_entity.pdbx_description
1 polymer ?
#
loop_
_entity_poly.entity_id
_entity_poly.type
_entity_poly.pdbx_seq_one_letter_code
_entity_poly.pdbx_strand_id
1 'polypeptide(L)'
;MIFAMLGVTSALAEETAPPLGSYNADLKESSISGISSGAFMAVQFGVAWSSIIRGVGVIAGGPYYCAQGTAADGLLGNFGSDLRATGPCMKGPPPALQPLFEQTDEWARSGDIDDPRNIASQRIYIFTGYNDSVVNSKVGDAAYHFYLHYLGGRDNGNLFYQGAIGAGHSQVTVDYGLPCNQNKGVFIDHCNYDQAGIILQHIYGALNPKNRGAISGKLLPFDQREMTYPTSPASYSMAETGYAYIPVACAAQQPCRVHIALHGCMQNFETIQDRYIRHAGYNEWADTNHLIILYPQTIVGNPATDPFTPLNPFGCWDWWGYTNFNYAVKAGRQITAIKAMLDRITSGYAQHTSAAMEDDVPSEPVVIDVSDTGAAIAWKPVAGAQKYSIERTNGRDSFALIGSVSSASFGDFGLRPATPYRYKVTVTTSGGAEGASLPVVTATTLPAPPRCNTPGSCPVR
;
A
#
# COMPACT_ATOMS: atom_id res chain seq x y z
N MET A 1 22.35 64.68 15.44
CA MET A 1 21.68 64.12 14.24
C MET A 1 22.07 62.66 14.14
N ILE A 2 21.18 61.76 14.53
CA ILE A 2 21.37 60.32 14.42
C ILE A 2 20.70 59.88 13.12
N PHE A 3 21.48 59.45 12.13
CA PHE A 3 20.96 58.86 10.90
C PHE A 3 20.70 57.36 11.16
N ALA A 4 19.42 56.99 11.19
CA ALA A 4 19.00 55.60 11.22
C ALA A 4 19.12 54.99 9.81
N MET A 5 19.96 53.97 9.63
CA MET A 5 19.94 53.13 8.44
C MET A 5 18.72 52.20 8.52
N LEU A 6 17.76 52.37 7.62
CA LEU A 6 16.71 51.39 7.35
C LEU A 6 17.35 50.21 6.60
N GLY A 7 17.54 49.09 7.29
CA GLY A 7 17.83 47.81 6.66
C GLY A 7 16.58 47.30 5.96
N VAL A 8 16.64 47.21 4.63
CA VAL A 8 15.63 46.49 3.83
C VAL A 8 15.90 45.00 4.04
N THR A 9 15.07 44.33 4.84
CA THR A 9 15.03 42.87 4.87
C THR A 9 14.37 42.38 3.59
N SER A 10 15.17 41.85 2.67
CA SER A 10 14.66 41.07 1.54
C SER A 10 13.90 39.87 2.08
N ALA A 11 12.58 39.85 1.89
CA ALA A 11 11.79 38.64 2.08
C ALA A 11 12.29 37.60 1.08
N LEU A 12 12.78 36.46 1.58
CA LEU A 12 13.02 35.28 0.74
C LEU A 12 11.65 34.83 0.22
N ALA A 13 11.45 34.90 -1.10
CA ALA A 13 10.30 34.28 -1.72
C ALA A 13 10.37 32.77 -1.46
N GLU A 14 9.33 32.21 -0.88
CA GLU A 14 9.19 30.76 -0.73
C GLU A 14 9.03 30.17 -2.14
N GLU A 15 10.07 29.52 -2.64
CA GLU A 15 10.08 28.95 -3.98
C GLU A 15 9.07 27.79 -4.02
N THR A 16 7.99 27.98 -4.78
CA THR A 16 6.98 26.95 -5.01
C THR A 16 7.63 25.66 -5.51
N ALA A 17 7.24 24.52 -4.94
CA ALA A 17 7.74 23.22 -5.38
C ALA A 17 7.62 23.07 -6.92
N PRO A 18 8.56 22.39 -7.59
CA PRO A 18 8.52 22.23 -9.04
C PRO A 18 7.37 21.30 -9.47
N PRO A 19 6.96 21.32 -10.75
CA PRO A 19 6.02 20.35 -11.29
C PRO A 19 6.52 18.91 -11.11
N LEU A 20 5.58 17.96 -10.98
CA LEU A 20 5.94 16.54 -10.95
C LEU A 20 6.52 16.11 -12.30
N GLY A 21 7.74 15.54 -12.26
CA GLY A 21 8.42 15.02 -13.44
C GLY A 21 7.74 13.81 -14.06
N SER A 22 8.08 13.52 -15.32
CA SER A 22 7.67 12.31 -16.04
C SER A 22 8.85 11.36 -16.25
N TYR A 23 8.56 10.06 -16.20
CA TYR A 23 9.57 9.01 -16.26
C TYR A 23 9.11 7.87 -17.17
N ASN A 24 10.08 7.10 -17.64
CA ASN A 24 9.84 5.87 -18.40
C ASN A 24 9.32 4.75 -17.48
N ALA A 25 8.08 4.87 -17.00
CA ALA A 25 7.47 3.90 -16.11
C ALA A 25 6.11 3.42 -16.63
N ASP A 26 5.92 2.10 -16.74
CA ASP A 26 4.67 1.53 -17.24
C ASP A 26 3.54 1.70 -16.20
N LEU A 27 2.47 2.39 -16.61
CA LEU A 27 1.29 2.61 -15.79
C LEU A 27 0.70 1.30 -15.24
N LYS A 28 0.73 0.21 -16.01
CA LYS A 28 0.16 -1.10 -15.61
C LYS A 28 1.03 -1.89 -14.64
N GLU A 29 2.26 -1.43 -14.39
CA GLU A 29 3.16 -1.98 -13.37
C GLU A 29 3.08 -1.20 -12.05
N SER A 30 2.12 -0.27 -11.95
CA SER A 30 1.94 0.56 -10.76
C SER A 30 1.33 -0.23 -9.60
N SER A 31 1.69 0.14 -8.37
CA SER A 31 1.07 -0.41 -7.17
C SER A 31 0.88 0.65 -6.09
N ILE A 32 0.12 0.31 -5.05
CA ILE A 32 -0.19 1.23 -3.97
C ILE A 32 -0.21 0.51 -2.63
N SER A 33 0.20 1.20 -1.57
CA SER A 33 -0.04 0.74 -0.22
C SER A 33 -0.23 1.92 0.73
N GLY A 34 -0.73 1.64 1.92
CA GLY A 34 -0.77 2.63 2.98
C GLY A 34 -1.07 2.03 4.34
N ILE A 35 -0.99 2.91 5.34
CA ILE A 35 -1.27 2.64 6.76
C ILE A 35 -2.52 3.42 7.19
N SER A 36 -3.37 2.83 8.02
CA SER A 36 -4.52 3.53 8.63
C SER A 36 -5.48 4.11 7.57
N SER A 37 -5.81 5.39 7.62
CA SER A 37 -6.58 6.05 6.55
C SER A 37 -5.92 5.92 5.16
N GLY A 38 -4.59 5.90 5.09
CA GLY A 38 -3.86 5.61 3.86
C GLY A 38 -4.07 4.18 3.36
N ALA A 39 -4.30 3.22 4.26
CA ALA A 39 -4.65 1.85 3.89
C ALA A 39 -6.08 1.78 3.32
N PHE A 40 -7.05 2.48 3.93
CA PHE A 40 -8.40 2.60 3.36
C PHE A 40 -8.37 3.27 1.98
N MET A 41 -7.58 4.34 1.81
CA MET A 41 -7.40 4.97 0.50
C MET A 41 -6.69 4.05 -0.50
N ALA A 42 -5.69 3.26 -0.08
CA ALA A 42 -5.04 2.28 -0.94
C ALA A 42 -6.03 1.22 -1.45
N VAL A 43 -6.93 0.74 -0.59
CA VAL A 43 -8.04 -0.15 -0.99
C VAL A 43 -8.99 0.56 -1.96
N GLN A 44 -9.42 1.79 -1.66
CA GLN A 44 -10.29 2.57 -2.53
C GLN A 44 -9.70 2.78 -3.91
N PHE A 45 -8.46 3.27 -3.98
CA PHE A 45 -7.76 3.51 -5.24
C PHE A 45 -7.52 2.21 -6.01
N GLY A 46 -7.08 1.16 -5.32
CA GLY A 46 -6.80 -0.15 -5.91
C GLY A 46 -8.04 -0.85 -6.49
N VAL A 47 -9.23 -0.63 -5.90
CA VAL A 47 -10.52 -1.10 -6.44
C VAL A 47 -10.97 -0.20 -7.59
N ALA A 48 -10.97 1.12 -7.39
CA ALA A 48 -11.44 2.10 -8.37
C ALA A 48 -10.66 2.02 -9.69
N TRP A 49 -9.36 1.79 -9.63
CA TRP A 49 -8.44 1.70 -10.78
C TRP A 49 -7.81 0.30 -10.91
N SER A 50 -8.58 -0.75 -10.60
CA SER A 50 -8.09 -2.12 -10.56
C SER A 50 -7.50 -2.64 -11.87
N SER A 51 -7.82 -2.03 -13.02
CA SER A 51 -7.27 -2.42 -14.33
C SER A 51 -5.82 -1.99 -14.57
N ILE A 52 -5.30 -1.05 -13.78
CA ILE A 52 -3.93 -0.52 -13.92
C ILE A 52 -3.06 -0.73 -12.68
N ILE A 53 -3.65 -1.15 -11.55
CA ILE A 53 -2.92 -1.40 -10.32
C ILE A 53 -2.60 -2.88 -10.20
N ARG A 54 -1.30 -3.21 -10.18
CA ARG A 54 -0.78 -4.57 -10.05
C ARG A 54 -0.85 -5.12 -8.63
N GLY A 55 -0.90 -4.26 -7.61
CA GLY A 55 -0.99 -4.72 -6.24
C GLY A 55 -1.32 -3.65 -5.22
N VAL A 56 -1.85 -4.11 -4.09
CA VAL A 56 -2.35 -3.29 -2.98
C VAL A 56 -1.80 -3.81 -1.66
N GLY A 57 -1.17 -2.94 -0.87
CA GLY A 57 -0.78 -3.21 0.52
C GLY A 57 -1.69 -2.47 1.50
N VAL A 58 -2.25 -3.21 2.46
CA VAL A 58 -3.23 -2.70 3.44
C VAL A 58 -2.67 -2.91 4.84
N ILE A 59 -2.17 -1.84 5.47
CA ILE A 59 -1.60 -1.91 6.82
C ILE A 59 -2.59 -1.27 7.80
N ALA A 60 -3.11 -2.04 8.77
CA ALA A 60 -4.09 -1.55 9.75
C ALA A 60 -5.24 -0.73 9.12
N GLY A 61 -5.78 -1.23 8.01
CA GLY A 61 -6.90 -0.66 7.27
C GLY A 61 -8.16 -1.52 7.35
N GLY A 62 -9.07 -1.33 6.40
CA GLY A 62 -10.34 -2.06 6.36
C GLY A 62 -10.90 -2.29 4.96
N PRO A 63 -12.11 -2.86 4.86
CA PRO A 63 -12.72 -3.19 3.58
C PRO A 63 -13.09 -1.92 2.81
N TYR A 64 -13.20 -2.07 1.48
CA TYR A 64 -13.66 -1.01 0.60
C TYR A 64 -15.04 -0.48 1.04
N TYR A 65 -15.21 0.84 1.01
CA TYR A 65 -16.47 1.53 1.35
C TYR A 65 -16.99 1.26 2.78
N CYS A 66 -16.12 0.92 3.74
CA CYS A 66 -16.51 0.59 5.11
C CYS A 66 -17.39 1.66 5.78
N ALA A 67 -17.05 2.96 5.64
CA ALA A 67 -17.79 4.05 6.26
C ALA A 67 -19.18 4.29 5.64
N GLN A 68 -19.45 3.72 4.47
CA GLN A 68 -20.74 3.79 3.77
C GLN A 68 -21.30 5.23 3.68
N GLY A 69 -20.44 6.22 3.40
CA GLY A 69 -20.86 7.60 3.22
C GLY A 69 -21.68 7.81 1.95
N THR A 70 -22.87 8.40 2.10
CA THR A 70 -23.81 8.66 1.02
C THR A 70 -23.99 10.15 0.77
N ALA A 71 -24.61 10.51 -0.36
CA ALA A 71 -25.01 11.90 -0.61
C ALA A 71 -25.96 12.45 0.48
N ALA A 72 -26.81 11.60 1.06
CA ALA A 72 -27.68 11.98 2.16
C ALA A 72 -26.89 12.29 3.45
N ASP A 73 -25.83 11.51 3.75
CA ASP A 73 -24.93 11.84 4.85
C ASP A 73 -24.26 13.20 4.61
N GLY A 74 -23.87 13.50 3.37
CA GLY A 74 -23.30 14.79 2.97
C GLY A 74 -24.21 15.99 3.29
N LEU A 75 -25.53 15.85 3.10
CA LEU A 75 -26.51 16.89 3.47
C LEU A 75 -26.60 17.13 4.98
N LEU A 76 -26.20 16.14 5.78
CA LEU A 76 -26.17 16.18 7.25
C LEU A 76 -24.74 16.36 7.78
N GLY A 77 -23.83 16.92 6.98
CA GLY A 77 -22.45 17.20 7.37
C GLY A 77 -21.61 15.94 7.62
N ASN A 78 -21.92 14.83 6.95
CA ASN A 78 -21.25 13.53 7.05
C ASN A 78 -21.31 12.87 8.43
N PHE A 79 -22.24 13.29 9.30
CA PHE A 79 -22.33 12.74 10.67
C PHE A 79 -22.50 11.21 10.70
N GLY A 80 -23.35 10.66 9.82
CA GLY A 80 -23.59 9.22 9.77
C GLY A 80 -22.36 8.41 9.36
N SER A 81 -21.63 8.87 8.34
CA SER A 81 -20.42 8.19 7.87
C SER A 81 -19.26 8.35 8.84
N ASP A 82 -19.14 9.49 9.50
CA ASP A 82 -18.15 9.72 10.58
C ASP A 82 -18.36 8.77 11.77
N LEU A 83 -19.61 8.57 12.21
CA LEU A 83 -19.93 7.60 13.26
C LEU A 83 -19.61 6.15 12.85
N ARG A 84 -19.84 5.79 11.58
CA ARG A 84 -19.49 4.46 11.06
C ARG A 84 -17.98 4.27 10.96
N ALA A 85 -17.28 5.30 10.48
CA ALA A 85 -15.82 5.34 10.36
C ALA A 85 -15.16 5.16 11.74
N THR A 86 -15.46 6.06 12.68
CA THR A 86 -14.84 6.07 14.02
C THR A 86 -15.33 4.94 14.94
N GLY A 87 -16.52 4.39 14.68
CA GLY A 87 -17.12 3.26 15.38
C GLY A 87 -16.79 1.91 14.70
N PRO A 88 -17.76 1.24 14.04
CA PRO A 88 -17.60 -0.07 13.41
C PRO A 88 -16.31 -0.28 12.59
N CYS A 89 -15.89 0.72 11.81
CA CYS A 89 -14.72 0.61 10.93
C CYS A 89 -13.36 0.88 11.60
N MET A 90 -13.34 1.28 12.87
CA MET A 90 -12.11 1.42 13.66
C MET A 90 -12.14 0.58 14.93
N LYS A 91 -13.25 0.59 15.68
CA LYS A 91 -13.40 -0.11 16.96
C LYS A 91 -13.99 -1.50 16.81
N GLY A 92 -14.68 -1.77 15.70
CA GLY A 92 -15.34 -3.04 15.44
C GLY A 92 -16.63 -3.24 16.24
N PRO A 93 -17.41 -4.28 15.91
CA PRO A 93 -17.25 -5.14 14.73
C PRO A 93 -17.52 -4.34 13.43
N PRO A 94 -16.85 -4.69 12.32
CA PRO A 94 -17.07 -4.04 11.03
C PRO A 94 -18.51 -4.29 10.52
N PRO A 95 -19.00 -3.46 9.58
CA PRO A 95 -20.29 -3.70 8.95
C PRO A 95 -20.33 -5.05 8.22
N ALA A 96 -21.54 -5.55 7.97
CA ALA A 96 -21.72 -6.71 7.10
C ALA A 96 -21.12 -6.43 5.72
N LEU A 97 -20.44 -7.43 5.14
CA LEU A 97 -19.76 -7.27 3.85
C LEU A 97 -20.72 -7.24 2.66
N GLN A 98 -21.90 -7.86 2.79
CA GLN A 98 -22.85 -7.99 1.69
C GLN A 98 -23.25 -6.63 1.07
N PRO A 99 -23.64 -5.59 1.86
CA PRO A 99 -23.86 -4.25 1.32
C PRO A 99 -22.64 -3.62 0.64
N LEU A 100 -21.42 -3.96 1.08
CA LEU A 100 -20.19 -3.44 0.47
C LEU A 100 -19.96 -4.06 -0.92
N PHE A 101 -20.24 -5.36 -1.07
CA PHE A 101 -20.21 -6.05 -2.36
C PHE A 101 -21.25 -5.47 -3.32
N GLU A 102 -22.50 -5.33 -2.85
CA GLU A 102 -23.59 -4.78 -3.65
C GLU A 102 -23.28 -3.38 -4.19
N GLN A 103 -22.72 -2.51 -3.34
CA GLN A 103 -22.36 -1.16 -3.77
C GLN A 103 -21.16 -1.15 -4.74
N THR A 104 -20.16 -2.02 -4.50
CA THR A 104 -19.01 -2.16 -5.38
C THR A 104 -19.44 -2.62 -6.77
N ASP A 105 -20.30 -3.64 -6.84
CA ASP A 105 -20.79 -4.19 -8.10
C ASP A 105 -21.71 -3.20 -8.84
N GLU A 106 -22.48 -2.38 -8.11
CA GLU A 106 -23.25 -1.27 -8.71
C GLU A 106 -22.31 -0.24 -9.36
N TRP A 107 -21.30 0.24 -8.64
CA TRP A 107 -20.33 1.21 -9.19
C TRP A 107 -19.51 0.66 -10.35
N ALA A 108 -19.26 -0.65 -10.36
CA ALA A 108 -18.64 -1.31 -11.49
C ALA A 108 -19.56 -1.30 -12.72
N ARG A 109 -20.87 -1.58 -12.53
CA ARG A 109 -21.86 -1.56 -13.60
C ARG A 109 -22.11 -0.15 -14.16
N SER A 110 -22.04 0.89 -13.34
CA SER A 110 -22.16 2.28 -13.77
C SER A 110 -20.88 2.84 -14.40
N GLY A 111 -19.74 2.16 -14.23
CA GLY A 111 -18.43 2.61 -14.71
C GLY A 111 -17.74 3.61 -13.78
N ASP A 112 -18.29 3.84 -12.59
CA ASP A 112 -17.69 4.70 -11.55
C ASP A 112 -16.41 4.12 -10.97
N ILE A 113 -16.24 2.79 -11.05
CA ILE A 113 -14.99 2.06 -10.78
C ILE A 113 -14.68 1.10 -11.93
N ASP A 114 -13.45 0.58 -11.96
CA ASP A 114 -13.10 -0.55 -12.82
C ASP A 114 -13.85 -1.83 -12.41
N ASP A 115 -13.97 -2.77 -13.35
CA ASP A 115 -14.55 -4.08 -13.09
C ASP A 115 -13.77 -4.83 -12.00
N PRO A 116 -14.39 -5.21 -10.86
CA PRO A 116 -13.73 -5.90 -9.77
C PRO A 116 -13.10 -7.25 -10.16
N ARG A 117 -13.47 -7.84 -11.30
CA ARG A 117 -12.78 -9.02 -11.86
C ARG A 117 -11.29 -8.77 -12.11
N ASN A 118 -10.87 -7.51 -12.29
CA ASN A 118 -9.46 -7.15 -12.42
C ASN A 118 -8.67 -7.39 -11.13
N ILE A 119 -9.32 -7.48 -9.95
CA ILE A 119 -8.67 -7.83 -8.67
C ILE A 119 -7.98 -9.19 -8.74
N ALA A 120 -8.46 -10.12 -9.58
CA ALA A 120 -7.81 -11.41 -9.81
C ALA A 120 -6.41 -11.30 -10.44
N SER A 121 -6.05 -10.14 -11.01
CA SER A 121 -4.70 -9.84 -11.50
C SER A 121 -3.82 -9.12 -10.47
N GLN A 122 -4.40 -8.71 -9.33
CA GLN A 122 -3.71 -7.97 -8.29
C GLN A 122 -3.03 -8.88 -7.27
N ARG A 123 -1.95 -8.37 -6.70
CA ARG A 123 -1.30 -8.91 -5.50
C ARG A 123 -1.70 -8.13 -4.28
N ILE A 124 -2.32 -8.80 -3.32
CA ILE A 124 -2.93 -8.18 -2.15
C ILE A 124 -2.15 -8.59 -0.91
N TYR A 125 -1.61 -7.62 -0.17
CA TYR A 125 -1.01 -7.83 1.13
C TYR A 125 -1.86 -7.14 2.19
N ILE A 126 -2.22 -7.85 3.26
CA ILE A 126 -3.02 -7.30 4.35
C ILE A 126 -2.33 -7.59 5.67
N PHE A 127 -2.16 -6.55 6.49
CA PHE A 127 -1.52 -6.63 7.79
C PHE A 127 -2.41 -6.08 8.88
N THR A 128 -2.51 -6.85 9.98
CA THR A 128 -3.05 -6.39 11.25
C THR A 128 -2.07 -6.71 12.38
N GLY A 129 -1.86 -5.75 13.27
CA GLY A 129 -1.12 -5.96 14.50
C GLY A 129 -2.07 -6.40 15.61
N TYR A 130 -1.77 -7.49 16.34
CA TYR A 130 -2.67 -7.91 17.42
C TYR A 130 -2.64 -6.97 18.65
N ASN A 131 -1.69 -6.03 18.70
CA ASN A 131 -1.65 -4.94 19.69
C ASN A 131 -2.26 -3.63 19.15
N ASP A 132 -2.85 -3.61 17.96
CA ASP A 132 -3.52 -2.44 17.42
C ASP A 132 -4.80 -2.13 18.22
N SER A 133 -4.83 -0.96 18.85
CA SER A 133 -5.96 -0.46 19.65
C SER A 133 -6.70 0.70 18.95
N VAL A 134 -6.19 1.15 17.80
CA VAL A 134 -6.76 2.23 17.01
C VAL A 134 -7.72 1.65 15.97
N VAL A 135 -7.24 0.72 15.16
CA VAL A 135 -8.00 -0.05 14.17
C VAL A 135 -8.01 -1.53 14.58
N ASN A 136 -9.18 -1.99 15.02
CA ASN A 136 -9.41 -3.35 15.48
C ASN A 136 -9.07 -4.35 14.37
N SER A 137 -8.34 -5.43 14.70
CA SER A 137 -7.95 -6.47 13.73
C SER A 137 -9.12 -7.10 12.99
N LYS A 138 -10.34 -7.10 13.56
CA LYS A 138 -11.56 -7.54 12.86
C LYS A 138 -11.91 -6.70 11.64
N VAL A 139 -11.49 -5.45 11.61
CA VAL A 139 -11.63 -4.59 10.43
C VAL A 139 -10.69 -5.06 9.32
N GLY A 140 -9.46 -5.45 9.65
CA GLY A 140 -8.54 -6.07 8.69
C GLY A 140 -8.98 -7.47 8.24
N ASP A 141 -9.59 -8.27 9.13
CA ASP A 141 -10.26 -9.54 8.75
C ASP A 141 -11.37 -9.28 7.70
N ALA A 142 -12.13 -8.19 7.85
CA ALA A 142 -13.14 -7.79 6.87
C ALA A 142 -12.52 -7.35 5.53
N ALA A 143 -11.37 -6.68 5.53
CA ALA A 143 -10.62 -6.40 4.30
C ALA A 143 -10.16 -7.68 3.60
N TYR A 144 -9.66 -8.66 4.36
CA TYR A 144 -9.29 -9.98 3.86
C TYR A 144 -10.47 -10.66 3.18
N HIS A 145 -11.63 -10.72 3.84
CA HIS A 145 -12.83 -11.33 3.28
C HIS A 145 -13.40 -10.56 2.09
N PHE A 146 -13.23 -9.23 2.05
CA PHE A 146 -13.61 -8.43 0.89
C PHE A 146 -12.80 -8.82 -0.35
N TYR A 147 -11.47 -8.85 -0.25
CA TYR A 147 -10.63 -9.26 -1.38
C TYR A 147 -10.83 -10.74 -1.75
N LEU A 148 -10.97 -11.62 -0.76
CA LEU A 148 -11.22 -13.05 -1.00
C LEU A 148 -12.49 -13.29 -1.84
N HIS A 149 -13.53 -12.48 -1.65
CA HIS A 149 -14.75 -12.53 -2.47
C HIS A 149 -14.44 -12.33 -3.95
N TYR A 150 -13.72 -11.26 -4.30
CA TYR A 150 -13.37 -10.93 -5.69
C TYR A 150 -12.26 -11.79 -6.28
N LEU A 151 -11.52 -12.52 -5.45
CA LEU A 151 -10.60 -13.58 -5.87
C LEU A 151 -11.31 -14.93 -6.12
N GLY A 152 -12.65 -14.98 -6.03
CA GLY A 152 -13.45 -16.18 -6.32
C GLY A 152 -13.64 -17.11 -5.12
N GLY A 153 -13.50 -16.60 -3.89
CA GLY A 153 -13.74 -17.34 -2.65
C GLY A 153 -12.66 -18.36 -2.30
N ARG A 154 -11.62 -18.49 -3.13
CA ARG A 154 -10.41 -19.26 -2.86
C ARG A 154 -9.23 -18.40 -3.26
N ASP A 155 -8.35 -18.13 -2.31
CA ASP A 155 -7.09 -17.49 -2.64
C ASP A 155 -6.23 -18.49 -3.42
N ASN A 156 -5.83 -18.10 -4.64
CA ASN A 156 -4.99 -18.92 -5.52
C ASN A 156 -3.51 -18.54 -5.40
N GLY A 157 -3.13 -17.80 -4.36
CA GLY A 157 -1.77 -17.31 -4.13
C GLY A 157 -1.60 -15.80 -4.28
N ASN A 158 -2.68 -15.08 -4.58
CA ASN A 158 -2.64 -13.65 -4.86
C ASN A 158 -2.64 -12.82 -3.58
N LEU A 159 -3.22 -13.35 -2.51
CA LEU A 159 -3.42 -12.64 -1.27
C LEU A 159 -2.46 -13.19 -0.20
N PHE A 160 -1.95 -12.32 0.66
CA PHE A 160 -1.28 -12.74 1.88
C PHE A 160 -1.77 -11.92 3.08
N TYR A 161 -2.16 -12.63 4.15
CA TYR A 161 -2.68 -12.05 5.38
C TYR A 161 -1.72 -12.29 6.56
N GLN A 162 -1.23 -11.20 7.14
CA GLN A 162 -0.33 -11.21 8.29
C GLN A 162 -1.05 -10.62 9.52
N GLY A 163 -1.40 -11.48 10.46
CA GLY A 163 -2.03 -11.10 11.75
C GLY A 163 -1.24 -11.54 12.99
N ALA A 164 -0.07 -12.15 12.80
CA ALA A 164 0.69 -12.80 13.87
C ALA A 164 1.78 -11.92 14.49
N ILE A 165 1.97 -10.70 13.98
CA ILE A 165 2.95 -9.73 14.51
C ILE A 165 2.30 -8.92 15.64
N GLY A 166 3.04 -8.74 16.74
CA GLY A 166 2.59 -8.02 17.94
C GLY A 166 2.61 -6.50 17.82
N ALA A 167 2.42 -6.00 16.61
CA ALA A 167 2.42 -4.59 16.31
C ALA A 167 1.20 -3.87 16.91
N GLY A 168 1.40 -2.64 17.36
CA GLY A 168 0.31 -1.68 17.57
C GLY A 168 -0.10 -1.01 16.28
N HIS A 169 -0.80 0.11 16.37
CA HIS A 169 -1.19 0.90 15.20
C HIS A 169 0.01 1.65 14.63
N SER A 170 0.70 1.06 13.66
CA SER A 170 1.88 1.69 13.07
C SER A 170 2.24 1.13 11.69
N GLN A 171 2.93 1.95 10.90
CA GLN A 171 3.81 1.45 9.84
C GLN A 171 4.99 0.75 10.52
N VAL A 172 5.11 -0.55 10.34
CA VAL A 172 6.16 -1.31 11.04
C VAL A 172 7.43 -1.39 10.20
N THR A 173 8.58 -1.28 10.86
CA THR A 173 9.90 -1.27 10.23
C THR A 173 10.84 -2.25 10.93
N VAL A 174 12.05 -2.38 10.39
CA VAL A 174 13.09 -3.21 11.01
C VAL A 174 13.58 -2.57 12.31
N ASP A 175 13.98 -1.30 12.29
CA ASP A 175 14.78 -0.69 13.34
C ASP A 175 14.46 0.79 13.66
N TYR A 176 13.51 1.43 12.98
CA TYR A 176 13.12 2.83 13.24
C TYR A 176 11.74 2.93 13.90
N GLY A 177 11.62 3.81 14.89
CA GLY A 177 10.32 4.17 15.46
C GLY A 177 10.24 4.00 16.97
N LEU A 178 9.03 3.78 17.49
CA LEU A 178 8.81 3.35 18.87
C LEU A 178 8.79 1.81 18.96
N PRO A 179 8.76 1.23 20.17
CA PRO A 179 8.62 -0.22 20.31
C PRO A 179 7.38 -0.77 19.60
N CYS A 180 7.47 -1.98 19.05
CA CYS A 180 6.46 -2.57 18.17
C CYS A 180 5.00 -2.51 18.66
N ASN A 181 4.72 -2.60 19.97
CA ASN A 181 3.36 -2.58 20.50
C ASN A 181 2.76 -1.17 20.73
N GLN A 182 3.40 -0.10 20.27
CA GLN A 182 2.93 1.26 20.51
C GLN A 182 1.79 1.66 19.56
N ASN A 183 0.95 2.58 20.03
CA ASN A 183 -0.23 3.07 19.32
C ASN A 183 -0.25 4.61 19.34
N LYS A 184 0.93 5.23 19.25
CA LYS A 184 1.16 6.65 19.54
C LYS A 184 2.39 7.18 18.81
N GLY A 185 2.69 8.46 19.03
CA GLY A 185 3.88 9.10 18.48
C GLY A 185 3.67 9.41 17.01
N VAL A 186 4.63 9.01 16.17
CA VAL A 186 4.58 9.22 14.71
C VAL A 186 4.00 8.02 13.96
N PHE A 187 3.50 7.01 14.69
CA PHE A 187 2.91 5.78 14.14
C PHE A 187 3.84 5.04 13.17
N ILE A 188 5.13 5.01 13.53
CA ILE A 188 6.16 4.18 12.92
C ILE A 188 6.86 3.46 14.06
N ASP A 189 6.92 2.14 14.00
CA ASP A 189 7.47 1.31 15.08
C ASP A 189 8.54 0.34 14.56
N HIS A 190 9.55 0.08 15.40
CA HIS A 190 10.59 -0.89 15.14
C HIS A 190 10.13 -2.29 15.60
N CYS A 191 9.75 -3.13 14.66
CA CYS A 191 9.23 -4.48 14.90
C CYS A 191 10.18 -5.59 14.47
N ASN A 192 11.41 -5.25 14.03
CA ASN A 192 12.30 -6.21 13.36
C ASN A 192 11.60 -6.89 12.16
N TYR A 193 10.76 -6.13 11.46
CA TYR A 193 9.89 -6.63 10.40
C TYR A 193 9.92 -5.67 9.20
N ASP A 194 10.39 -6.16 8.04
CA ASP A 194 10.58 -5.36 6.83
C ASP A 194 9.30 -5.26 6.00
N GLN A 195 8.28 -4.58 6.53
CA GLN A 195 6.95 -4.53 5.91
C GLN A 195 6.95 -3.98 4.48
N ALA A 196 7.69 -2.89 4.24
CA ALA A 196 7.82 -2.32 2.91
C ALA A 196 8.43 -3.33 1.93
N GLY A 197 9.51 -4.02 2.32
CA GLY A 197 10.13 -5.06 1.51
C GLY A 197 9.21 -6.24 1.23
N ILE A 198 8.40 -6.64 2.20
CA ILE A 198 7.44 -7.74 2.07
C ILE A 198 6.33 -7.36 1.09
N ILE A 199 5.74 -6.17 1.23
CA ILE A 199 4.72 -5.64 0.33
C ILE A 199 5.27 -5.60 -1.10
N LEU A 200 6.43 -4.99 -1.30
CA LEU A 200 7.02 -4.82 -2.62
C LEU A 200 7.34 -6.17 -3.27
N GLN A 201 7.89 -7.13 -2.52
CA GLN A 201 8.21 -8.45 -3.07
C GLN A 201 6.97 -9.32 -3.31
N HIS A 202 5.92 -9.19 -2.49
CA HIS A 202 4.64 -9.85 -2.78
C HIS A 202 4.02 -9.36 -4.07
N ILE A 203 4.18 -8.06 -4.38
CA ILE A 203 3.63 -7.44 -5.59
C ILE A 203 4.49 -7.75 -6.83
N TYR A 204 5.81 -7.64 -6.71
CA TYR A 204 6.73 -7.64 -7.85
C TYR A 204 7.55 -8.92 -8.03
N GLY A 205 7.45 -9.87 -7.10
CA GLY A 205 8.33 -11.03 -7.01
C GLY A 205 9.61 -10.73 -6.22
N ALA A 206 10.57 -11.65 -6.23
CA ALA A 206 11.84 -11.44 -5.54
C ALA A 206 12.56 -10.21 -6.14
N LEU A 207 13.01 -9.32 -5.26
CA LEU A 207 13.69 -8.07 -5.58
C LEU A 207 15.18 -8.16 -5.25
N ASN A 208 16.00 -7.29 -5.86
CA ASN A 208 17.37 -7.07 -5.43
C ASN A 208 17.37 -6.67 -3.95
N PRO A 209 18.37 -7.10 -3.15
CA PRO A 209 18.50 -6.67 -1.76
C PRO A 209 18.42 -5.14 -1.64
N LYS A 210 17.71 -4.66 -0.62
CA LYS A 210 17.62 -3.21 -0.34
C LYS A 210 19.00 -2.60 -0.07
N ASN A 211 19.16 -1.34 -0.42
CA ASN A 211 20.37 -0.58 -0.09
C ASN A 211 20.53 -0.48 1.44
N ARG A 212 21.73 -0.82 1.95
CA ARG A 212 22.10 -0.70 3.38
C ARG A 212 23.04 0.47 3.67
N GLY A 213 23.48 1.18 2.64
CA GLY A 213 24.31 2.37 2.72
C GLY A 213 23.50 3.64 2.48
N ALA A 214 24.19 4.69 1.99
CA ALA A 214 23.53 5.91 1.57
C ALA A 214 22.70 5.64 0.31
N ILE A 215 21.43 6.06 0.33
CA ILE A 215 20.55 6.02 -0.84
C ILE A 215 21.15 6.87 -1.98
N SER A 216 21.09 6.34 -3.20
CA SER A 216 21.70 6.97 -4.38
C SER A 216 20.75 7.92 -5.12
N GLY A 217 19.45 7.65 -5.05
CA GLY A 217 18.39 8.47 -5.64
C GLY A 217 18.15 9.79 -4.92
N LYS A 218 17.16 10.54 -5.40
CA LYS A 218 16.78 11.83 -4.82
C LYS A 218 15.35 11.78 -4.30
N LEU A 219 15.16 12.32 -3.10
CA LEU A 219 13.83 12.68 -2.61
C LEU A 219 13.50 14.09 -3.10
N LEU A 220 12.51 14.20 -3.98
CA LEU A 220 12.14 15.46 -4.63
C LEU A 220 10.75 15.92 -4.18
N PRO A 221 10.58 17.18 -3.74
CA PRO A 221 9.26 17.77 -3.60
C PRO A 221 8.64 18.03 -4.98
N PHE A 222 7.31 18.02 -5.07
CA PHE A 222 6.58 18.45 -6.26
C PHE A 222 5.27 19.16 -5.92
N ASP A 223 4.79 20.00 -6.83
CA ASP A 223 3.55 20.77 -6.68
C ASP A 223 2.29 19.90 -6.90
N GLN A 224 1.49 19.73 -5.86
CA GLN A 224 0.19 19.04 -5.95
C GLN A 224 -0.93 19.95 -6.48
N ARG A 225 -0.74 21.28 -6.55
CA ARG A 225 -1.76 22.21 -7.08
C ARG A 225 -2.10 21.91 -8.53
N GLU A 226 -1.13 21.44 -9.32
CA GLU A 226 -1.37 20.98 -10.69
C GLU A 226 -2.33 19.78 -10.76
N MET A 227 -2.39 18.98 -9.68
CA MET A 227 -3.15 17.73 -9.62
C MET A 227 -4.59 17.94 -9.14
N THR A 228 -4.87 19.10 -8.56
CA THR A 228 -6.21 19.48 -8.08
C THR A 228 -6.83 20.63 -8.88
N TYR A 229 -6.14 21.15 -9.90
CA TYR A 229 -6.63 22.24 -10.76
C TYR A 229 -8.00 21.89 -11.39
N PRO A 230 -8.96 22.85 -11.47
CA PRO A 230 -8.86 24.28 -11.14
C PRO A 230 -9.09 24.63 -9.66
N THR A 231 -9.21 23.64 -8.77
CA THR A 231 -9.49 23.85 -7.35
C THR A 231 -8.22 23.85 -6.49
N SER A 232 -8.27 24.54 -5.34
CA SER A 232 -7.18 24.51 -4.37
C SER A 232 -7.05 23.12 -3.72
N PRO A 233 -5.82 22.59 -3.51
CA PRO A 233 -5.58 21.37 -2.76
C PRO A 233 -6.24 21.36 -1.37
N ALA A 234 -6.38 22.52 -0.73
CA ALA A 234 -7.01 22.65 0.58
C ALA A 234 -8.45 22.11 0.59
N SER A 235 -9.21 22.29 -0.50
CA SER A 235 -10.58 21.78 -0.65
C SER A 235 -10.67 20.26 -0.80
N TYR A 236 -9.52 19.61 -0.97
CA TYR A 236 -9.33 18.16 -1.04
C TYR A 236 -8.71 17.66 0.26
N SER A 237 -8.43 18.54 1.24
CA SER A 237 -7.57 18.26 2.40
C SER A 237 -6.17 17.77 2.00
N MET A 238 -5.66 18.25 0.86
CA MET A 238 -4.34 17.92 0.34
C MET A 238 -3.37 19.09 0.50
N ALA A 239 -2.09 18.78 0.74
CA ALA A 239 -1.03 19.78 0.80
C ALA A 239 -0.76 20.39 -0.58
N GLU A 240 -0.09 21.53 -0.63
CA GLU A 240 0.42 22.05 -1.90
C GLU A 240 1.66 21.29 -2.39
N THR A 241 2.41 20.64 -1.49
CA THR A 241 3.63 19.90 -1.82
C THR A 241 3.49 18.42 -1.52
N GLY A 242 3.79 17.58 -2.51
CA GLY A 242 3.97 16.13 -2.38
C GLY A 242 5.44 15.77 -2.55
N TYR A 243 5.79 14.49 -2.38
CA TYR A 243 7.18 14.04 -2.52
C TYR A 243 7.29 12.78 -3.37
N ALA A 244 8.41 12.61 -4.05
CA ALA A 244 8.74 11.37 -4.76
C ALA A 244 10.20 11.00 -4.56
N TYR A 245 10.47 9.73 -4.25
CA TYR A 245 11.80 9.16 -4.28
C TYR A 245 12.10 8.63 -5.68
N ILE A 246 13.11 9.20 -6.33
CA ILE A 246 13.52 8.87 -7.69
C ILE A 246 14.90 8.21 -7.67
N PRO A 247 15.00 6.89 -7.90
CA PRO A 247 16.29 6.21 -8.08
C PRO A 247 17.09 6.78 -9.26
N VAL A 248 18.43 6.68 -9.20
CA VAL A 248 19.33 7.18 -10.26
C VAL A 248 18.98 6.62 -11.63
N ALA A 249 18.69 5.31 -11.70
CA ALA A 249 18.29 4.65 -12.94
C ALA A 249 17.02 5.27 -13.55
N CYS A 250 16.01 5.57 -12.72
CA CYS A 250 14.76 6.17 -13.18
C CYS A 250 14.96 7.62 -13.61
N ALA A 251 15.81 8.39 -12.90
CA ALA A 251 16.17 9.75 -13.31
C ALA A 251 16.88 9.78 -14.68
N ALA A 252 17.61 8.71 -15.02
CA ALA A 252 18.22 8.51 -16.33
C ALA A 252 17.26 7.95 -17.40
N GLN A 253 15.94 7.93 -17.14
CA GLN A 253 14.88 7.45 -18.05
C GLN A 253 15.02 5.96 -18.45
N GLN A 254 15.73 5.17 -17.64
CA GLN A 254 15.65 3.71 -17.76
C GLN A 254 14.23 3.26 -17.39
N PRO A 255 13.77 2.10 -17.90
CA PRO A 255 12.47 1.57 -17.53
C PRO A 255 12.35 1.48 -16.00
N CYS A 256 11.22 1.89 -15.45
CA CYS A 256 10.93 1.84 -14.02
C CYS A 256 9.48 1.45 -13.76
N ARG A 257 9.16 1.28 -12.49
CA ARG A 257 7.80 1.06 -11.96
C ARG A 257 7.49 2.13 -10.93
N VAL A 258 6.22 2.27 -10.55
CA VAL A 258 5.79 3.24 -9.54
C VAL A 258 5.06 2.52 -8.41
N HIS A 259 5.45 2.79 -7.17
CA HIS A 259 4.70 2.42 -5.99
C HIS A 259 4.23 3.69 -5.27
N ILE A 260 2.95 3.77 -4.95
CA ILE A 260 2.36 4.87 -4.20
C ILE A 260 2.31 4.46 -2.73
N ALA A 261 2.97 5.21 -1.85
CA ALA A 261 3.00 4.96 -0.41
C ALA A 261 2.21 6.05 0.33
N LEU A 262 1.06 5.66 0.90
CA LEU A 262 0.13 6.57 1.57
C LEU A 262 0.31 6.52 3.10
N HIS A 263 0.72 7.65 3.66
CA HIS A 263 0.79 7.84 5.10
C HIS A 263 -0.59 7.74 5.77
N GLY A 264 -0.63 7.51 7.09
CA GLY A 264 -1.86 7.47 7.87
C GLY A 264 -2.29 8.84 8.41
N CYS A 265 -3.33 8.84 9.23
CA CYS A 265 -3.70 10.02 10.02
C CYS A 265 -2.52 10.45 10.91
N MET A 266 -2.33 11.76 11.10
CA MET A 266 -1.24 12.36 11.87
C MET A 266 0.17 11.99 11.35
N GLN A 267 0.28 11.51 10.11
CA GLN A 267 1.56 11.17 9.48
C GLN A 267 1.85 12.00 8.22
N ASN A 268 1.04 13.01 7.94
CA ASN A 268 1.30 13.96 6.87
C ASN A 268 2.50 14.85 7.21
N PHE A 269 3.11 15.43 6.17
CA PHE A 269 4.34 16.22 6.30
C PHE A 269 4.22 17.38 7.30
N GLU A 270 3.07 18.06 7.34
CA GLU A 270 2.81 19.14 8.32
C GLU A 270 2.97 18.65 9.77
N THR A 271 2.54 17.42 10.06
CA THR A 271 2.52 16.87 11.42
C THR A 271 3.85 16.25 11.84
N ILE A 272 4.50 15.48 10.95
CA ILE A 272 5.70 14.70 11.30
C ILE A 272 6.91 14.96 10.40
N GLN A 273 6.85 16.00 9.57
CA GLN A 273 7.87 16.34 8.58
C GLN A 273 8.12 15.14 7.64
N ASP A 274 9.36 14.90 7.25
CA ASP A 274 9.75 13.85 6.30
C ASP A 274 9.82 12.44 6.91
N ARG A 275 9.39 12.25 8.18
CA ARG A 275 9.60 10.96 8.89
C ARG A 275 8.95 9.77 8.20
N TYR A 276 7.70 9.88 7.72
CA TYR A 276 7.07 8.79 6.98
C TYR A 276 7.83 8.52 5.67
N ILE A 277 8.13 9.58 4.94
CA ILE A 277 8.79 9.53 3.63
C ILE A 277 10.18 8.88 3.74
N ARG A 278 10.94 9.16 4.81
CA ARG A 278 12.29 8.61 5.01
C ARG A 278 12.32 7.26 5.70
N HIS A 279 11.35 6.98 6.57
CA HIS A 279 11.46 5.86 7.50
C HIS A 279 10.34 4.83 7.39
N ALA A 280 9.41 4.94 6.43
CA ALA A 280 8.47 3.86 6.13
C ALA A 280 9.13 2.63 5.49
N GLY A 281 10.40 2.74 5.06
CA GLY A 281 11.23 1.62 4.60
C GLY A 281 11.20 1.33 3.10
N TYR A 282 10.50 2.13 2.29
CA TYR A 282 10.36 1.88 0.85
C TYR A 282 11.58 2.33 0.03
N ASN A 283 12.27 3.41 0.43
CA ASN A 283 13.29 4.05 -0.41
C ASN A 283 14.51 3.16 -0.65
N GLU A 284 14.94 2.43 0.38
CA GLU A 284 16.08 1.52 0.33
C GLU A 284 15.84 0.36 -0.63
N TRP A 285 14.60 -0.14 -0.70
CA TRP A 285 14.20 -1.13 -1.69
C TRP A 285 14.11 -0.52 -3.08
N ALA A 286 13.52 0.67 -3.19
CA ALA A 286 13.39 1.37 -4.46
C ALA A 286 14.74 1.66 -5.13
N ASP A 287 15.75 2.01 -4.33
CA ASP A 287 17.07 2.42 -4.79
C ASP A 287 17.82 1.35 -5.60
N THR A 288 17.46 0.07 -5.39
CA THR A 288 18.10 -1.08 -6.07
C THR A 288 17.18 -1.81 -7.04
N ASN A 289 15.94 -1.32 -7.28
CA ASN A 289 14.89 -2.11 -7.95
C ASN A 289 14.10 -1.37 -9.03
N HIS A 290 14.61 -0.24 -9.55
CA HIS A 290 13.94 0.56 -10.59
C HIS A 290 12.49 0.92 -10.23
N LEU A 291 12.30 1.34 -8.97
CA LEU A 291 10.99 1.63 -8.43
C LEU A 291 10.96 3.07 -7.91
N ILE A 292 10.12 3.89 -8.51
CA ILE A 292 9.83 5.23 -8.01
C ILE A 292 8.82 5.08 -6.86
N ILE A 293 9.06 5.77 -5.73
CA ILE A 293 8.07 5.84 -4.64
C ILE A 293 7.41 7.21 -4.65
N LEU A 294 6.11 7.25 -4.88
CA LEU A 294 5.29 8.46 -4.80
C LEU A 294 4.68 8.58 -3.40
N TYR A 295 4.84 9.75 -2.78
CA TYR A 295 4.31 10.09 -1.46
C TYR A 295 3.40 11.33 -1.52
N PRO A 296 2.14 11.18 -1.99
CA PRO A 296 1.14 12.23 -1.91
C PRO A 296 0.95 12.67 -0.44
N GLN A 297 0.62 13.94 -0.22
CA GLN A 297 0.48 14.51 1.13
C GLN A 297 -0.89 15.13 1.38
N THR A 298 -1.48 14.83 2.53
CA THR A 298 -2.66 15.53 3.06
C THR A 298 -2.27 16.71 3.97
N ILE A 299 -3.27 17.48 4.39
CA ILE A 299 -3.16 18.51 5.45
C ILE A 299 -4.20 18.28 6.53
N VAL A 300 -3.98 18.87 7.71
CA VAL A 300 -5.03 19.01 8.72
C VAL A 300 -6.10 19.97 8.19
N GLY A 301 -7.37 19.58 8.27
CA GLY A 301 -8.51 20.37 7.84
C GLY A 301 -9.39 20.79 9.02
N ASN A 302 -9.70 22.08 9.10
CA ASN A 302 -10.63 22.62 10.09
C ASN A 302 -11.42 23.81 9.50
N PRO A 303 -12.70 23.60 9.13
CA PRO A 303 -13.52 24.64 8.48
C PRO A 303 -13.77 25.86 9.38
N ALA A 304 -13.58 25.74 10.70
CA ALA A 304 -13.70 26.87 11.62
C ALA A 304 -12.51 27.85 11.53
N THR A 305 -11.33 27.39 11.11
CA THR A 305 -10.12 28.21 10.98
C THR A 305 -9.76 28.49 9.53
N ASP A 306 -10.08 27.57 8.61
CA ASP A 306 -9.94 27.76 7.17
C ASP A 306 -11.20 27.22 6.45
N PRO A 307 -12.11 28.10 5.98
CA PRO A 307 -13.37 27.69 5.36
C PRO A 307 -13.20 26.93 4.04
N PHE A 308 -11.98 26.88 3.47
CA PHE A 308 -11.68 26.12 2.27
C PHE A 308 -11.29 24.67 2.55
N THR A 309 -11.09 24.29 3.82
CA THR A 309 -10.77 22.92 4.20
C THR A 309 -11.99 22.18 4.76
N PRO A 310 -12.18 20.89 4.40
CA PRO A 310 -13.17 20.05 5.08
C PRO A 310 -12.73 19.71 6.51
N LEU A 311 -13.65 19.22 7.35
CA LEU A 311 -13.33 18.79 8.70
C LEU A 311 -12.51 17.49 8.68
N ASN A 312 -11.21 17.61 8.95
CA ASN A 312 -10.25 16.51 8.98
C ASN A 312 -9.11 16.83 9.97
N PRO A 313 -9.39 16.85 11.29
CA PRO A 313 -8.46 17.38 12.29
C PRO A 313 -7.17 16.57 12.44
N PHE A 314 -7.10 15.37 11.85
CA PHE A 314 -5.94 14.48 11.91
C PHE A 314 -5.23 14.33 10.57
N GLY A 315 -5.59 15.10 9.54
CA GLY A 315 -4.95 15.01 8.23
C GLY A 315 -5.02 13.61 7.62
N CYS A 316 -6.13 12.90 7.80
CA CYS A 316 -6.33 11.57 7.21
C CYS A 316 -6.61 11.66 5.71
N TRP A 317 -6.45 10.55 4.98
CA TRP A 317 -7.05 10.40 3.65
C TRP A 317 -8.59 10.29 3.75
N ASP A 318 -9.31 10.63 2.69
CA ASP A 318 -10.77 10.59 2.65
C ASP A 318 -11.29 9.18 2.41
N TRP A 319 -11.69 8.55 3.51
CA TRP A 319 -12.31 7.24 3.52
C TRP A 319 -13.69 7.22 4.19
N TRP A 320 -14.24 8.40 4.50
CA TRP A 320 -15.58 8.55 5.09
C TRP A 320 -16.43 9.65 4.46
N GLY A 321 -15.98 10.24 3.35
CA GLY A 321 -16.73 11.18 2.54
C GLY A 321 -16.62 12.63 2.98
N TYR A 322 -15.58 13.00 3.74
CA TYR A 322 -15.44 14.36 4.25
C TYR A 322 -15.20 15.39 3.14
N THR A 323 -14.66 14.97 1.98
CA THR A 323 -14.53 15.85 0.82
C THR A 323 -15.81 15.88 -0.01
N ASN A 324 -16.43 14.71 -0.25
CA ASN A 324 -17.77 14.50 -0.81
C ASN A 324 -18.17 13.00 -0.80
N PHE A 325 -19.40 12.70 -1.23
CA PHE A 325 -19.91 11.33 -1.30
C PHE A 325 -19.28 10.43 -2.38
N ASN A 326 -18.48 10.99 -3.30
CA ASN A 326 -17.77 10.22 -4.34
C ASN A 326 -16.41 9.70 -3.85
N TYR A 327 -16.05 9.88 -2.56
CA TYR A 327 -14.72 9.58 -2.01
C TYR A 327 -14.17 8.18 -2.32
N ALA A 328 -15.04 7.19 -2.55
CA ALA A 328 -14.63 5.81 -2.83
C ALA A 328 -14.50 5.48 -4.33
N VAL A 329 -15.02 6.30 -5.25
CA VAL A 329 -15.05 6.02 -6.70
C VAL A 329 -14.02 6.83 -7.48
N LYS A 330 -13.85 6.58 -8.79
CA LYS A 330 -12.87 7.29 -9.64
C LYS A 330 -12.99 8.81 -9.56
N ALA A 331 -14.23 9.33 -9.47
CA ALA A 331 -14.54 10.75 -9.35
C ALA A 331 -14.28 11.34 -7.95
N GLY A 332 -13.86 10.54 -6.98
CA GLY A 332 -13.46 11.00 -5.65
C GLY A 332 -12.30 11.99 -5.76
N ARG A 333 -12.36 13.08 -4.98
CA ARG A 333 -11.42 14.20 -5.08
C ARG A 333 -9.97 13.76 -4.92
N GLN A 334 -9.66 13.07 -3.82
CA GLN A 334 -8.30 12.59 -3.55
C GLN A 334 -7.88 11.44 -4.50
N ILE A 335 -8.80 10.55 -4.87
CA ILE A 335 -8.53 9.49 -5.86
C ILE A 335 -8.13 10.10 -7.21
N THR A 336 -8.86 11.14 -7.66
CA THR A 336 -8.55 11.85 -8.90
C THR A 336 -7.18 12.51 -8.83
N ALA A 337 -6.84 13.16 -7.72
CA ALA A 337 -5.54 13.81 -7.54
C ALA A 337 -4.38 12.79 -7.55
N ILE A 338 -4.51 11.68 -6.82
CA ILE A 338 -3.51 10.59 -6.83
C ILE A 338 -3.37 10.00 -8.24
N LYS A 339 -4.49 9.80 -8.95
CA LYS A 339 -4.48 9.29 -10.33
C LYS A 339 -3.77 10.26 -11.28
N ALA A 340 -4.01 11.55 -11.16
CA ALA A 340 -3.33 12.58 -11.95
C ALA A 340 -1.81 12.59 -11.70
N MET A 341 -1.37 12.41 -10.45
CA MET A 341 0.05 12.25 -10.12
C MET A 341 0.64 11.00 -10.78
N LEU A 342 -0.08 9.87 -10.71
CA LEU A 342 0.35 8.62 -11.33
C LEU A 342 0.42 8.73 -12.87
N ASP A 343 -0.55 9.40 -13.49
CA ASP A 343 -0.54 9.66 -14.94
C ASP A 343 0.61 10.57 -15.33
N ARG A 344 0.87 11.62 -14.56
CA ARG A 344 2.01 12.52 -14.82
C ARG A 344 3.33 11.78 -14.74
N ILE A 345 3.56 11.00 -13.69
CA ILE A 345 4.84 10.33 -13.46
C ILE A 345 5.11 9.23 -14.49
N THR A 346 4.06 8.61 -15.05
CA THR A 346 4.14 7.56 -16.07
C THR A 346 3.99 8.06 -17.52
N SER A 347 3.69 9.35 -17.72
CA SER A 347 3.49 9.94 -19.06
C SER A 347 4.72 9.90 -19.99
N GLY A 348 5.91 9.64 -19.43
CA GLY A 348 7.15 9.47 -20.18
C GLY A 348 7.38 8.05 -20.68
N TYR A 349 6.45 7.11 -20.43
CA TYR A 349 6.60 5.71 -20.84
C TYR A 349 6.72 5.59 -22.36
N ALA A 350 7.86 5.05 -22.79
CA ALA A 350 8.08 4.64 -24.17
C ALA A 350 8.13 3.11 -24.18
N GLN A 351 7.24 2.48 -24.97
CA GLN A 351 7.28 1.04 -25.20
C GLN A 351 8.58 0.66 -25.91
N HIS A 352 9.63 0.44 -25.14
CA HIS A 352 10.81 -0.29 -25.60
C HIS A 352 10.56 -1.77 -25.33
N THR A 353 10.86 -2.62 -26.32
CA THR A 353 10.93 -4.07 -26.11
C THR A 353 11.86 -4.30 -24.93
N SER A 354 11.31 -4.72 -23.78
CA SER A 354 12.11 -4.90 -22.58
C SER A 354 13.14 -6.00 -22.88
N ALA A 355 14.41 -5.63 -23.02
CA ALA A 355 15.42 -6.50 -22.46
C ALA A 355 14.99 -6.68 -20.99
N ALA A 356 14.80 -7.92 -20.56
CA ALA A 356 14.56 -8.21 -19.16
C ALA A 356 15.57 -7.40 -18.34
N MET A 357 15.15 -6.79 -17.24
CA MET A 357 16.10 -6.22 -16.29
C MET A 357 16.99 -7.35 -15.77
N GLU A 358 18.09 -7.57 -16.49
CA GLU A 358 19.16 -8.47 -16.12
C GLU A 358 20.04 -7.72 -15.15
N ASP A 359 19.75 -7.90 -13.87
CA ASP A 359 20.72 -7.71 -12.79
C ASP A 359 20.61 -8.84 -11.76
N ASP A 360 21.66 -8.94 -10.95
CA ASP A 360 22.19 -10.06 -10.12
C ASP A 360 21.29 -10.48 -8.93
N VAL A 361 20.02 -10.82 -9.21
CA VAL A 361 19.02 -11.32 -8.25
C VAL A 361 19.30 -12.78 -7.89
N PRO A 362 19.08 -13.25 -6.64
CA PRO A 362 19.11 -14.67 -6.31
C PRO A 362 18.20 -15.47 -7.25
N SER A 363 18.76 -16.49 -7.90
CA SER A 363 18.01 -17.39 -8.78
C SER A 363 17.02 -18.28 -8.02
N GLU A 364 17.08 -18.26 -6.69
CA GLU A 364 16.31 -19.14 -5.82
C GLU A 364 15.07 -18.42 -5.25
N PRO A 365 13.93 -19.13 -5.10
CA PRO A 365 12.79 -18.60 -4.36
C PRO A 365 13.16 -18.26 -2.91
N VAL A 366 12.59 -17.17 -2.40
CA VAL A 366 12.79 -16.68 -1.04
C VAL A 366 11.48 -16.74 -0.26
N VAL A 367 11.57 -16.97 1.06
CA VAL A 367 10.44 -16.73 1.98
C VAL A 367 10.45 -15.25 2.30
N ILE A 368 9.40 -14.55 1.91
CA ILE A 368 9.29 -13.10 2.16
C ILE A 368 8.59 -12.84 3.50
N ASP A 369 7.61 -13.66 3.88
CA ASP A 369 6.96 -13.54 5.19
C ASP A 369 6.32 -14.86 5.65
N VAL A 370 6.06 -14.96 6.95
CA VAL A 370 5.31 -16.05 7.59
C VAL A 370 4.38 -15.48 8.66
N SER A 371 3.12 -15.92 8.67
CA SER A 371 2.24 -15.75 9.81
C SER A 371 2.17 -17.06 10.60
N ASP A 372 1.28 -17.15 11.58
CA ASP A 372 1.01 -18.41 12.27
C ASP A 372 0.26 -19.43 11.39
N THR A 373 -0.47 -18.93 10.38
CA THR A 373 -1.37 -19.74 9.55
C THR A 373 -1.12 -19.57 8.05
N GLY A 374 -0.02 -18.91 7.67
CA GLY A 374 0.32 -18.65 6.27
C GLY A 374 1.82 -18.45 6.05
N ALA A 375 2.22 -18.54 4.80
CA ALA A 375 3.58 -18.28 4.34
C ALA A 375 3.54 -17.60 2.97
N ALA A 376 4.36 -16.58 2.77
CA ALA A 376 4.53 -15.90 1.50
C ALA A 376 5.92 -16.21 0.94
N ILE A 377 5.96 -16.63 -0.32
CA ILE A 377 7.19 -16.88 -1.06
C ILE A 377 7.22 -16.03 -2.33
N ALA A 378 8.41 -15.65 -2.77
CA ALA A 378 8.63 -14.92 -4.01
C ALA A 378 9.85 -15.44 -4.75
N TRP A 379 9.90 -15.25 -6.06
CA TRP A 379 11.01 -15.63 -6.92
C TRP A 379 11.20 -14.59 -8.03
N LYS A 380 12.32 -14.66 -8.74
CA LYS A 380 12.56 -13.77 -9.88
C LYS A 380 11.56 -14.10 -11.01
N PRO A 381 10.86 -13.12 -11.59
CA PRO A 381 10.08 -13.36 -12.80
C PRO A 381 10.93 -13.99 -13.91
N VAL A 382 10.47 -15.11 -14.45
CA VAL A 382 11.13 -15.82 -15.56
C VAL A 382 10.62 -15.28 -16.89
N ALA A 383 11.53 -14.84 -17.76
CA ALA A 383 11.18 -14.31 -19.08
C ALA A 383 10.37 -15.34 -19.89
N GLY A 384 9.26 -14.90 -20.48
CA GLY A 384 8.36 -15.77 -21.26
C GLY A 384 7.50 -16.73 -20.42
N ALA A 385 7.56 -16.67 -19.09
CA ALA A 385 6.66 -17.43 -18.22
C ALA A 385 5.21 -16.98 -18.42
N GLN A 386 4.32 -17.95 -18.59
CA GLN A 386 2.88 -17.76 -18.67
C GLN A 386 2.21 -18.08 -17.33
N LYS A 387 2.79 -19.02 -16.58
CA LYS A 387 2.21 -19.58 -15.37
C LYS A 387 3.30 -20.17 -14.48
N TYR A 388 3.09 -20.10 -13.18
CA TYR A 388 3.84 -20.83 -12.16
C TYR A 388 2.90 -21.78 -11.43
N SER A 389 3.29 -23.04 -11.32
CA SER A 389 2.58 -24.06 -10.53
C SER A 389 3.31 -24.23 -9.20
N ILE A 390 2.57 -24.11 -8.09
CA ILE A 390 3.13 -24.19 -6.74
C ILE A 390 2.68 -25.50 -6.12
N GLU A 391 3.66 -26.31 -5.73
CA GLU A 391 3.44 -27.53 -4.97
C GLU A 391 4.04 -27.39 -3.57
N ARG A 392 3.37 -27.97 -2.58
CA ARG A 392 3.74 -27.88 -1.17
C ARG A 392 3.79 -29.26 -0.51
N THR A 393 4.71 -29.45 0.43
CA THR A 393 4.71 -30.55 1.41
C THR A 393 4.98 -30.02 2.82
N ASN A 394 4.53 -30.75 3.85
CA ASN A 394 4.79 -30.46 5.26
C ASN A 394 5.87 -31.36 5.88
N GLY A 395 6.81 -31.85 5.06
CA GLY A 395 7.88 -32.76 5.50
C GLY A 395 7.71 -34.23 5.09
N ARG A 396 6.76 -34.54 4.20
CA ARG A 396 6.69 -35.83 3.48
C ARG A 396 7.38 -35.70 2.12
N ASP A 397 7.87 -36.81 1.56
CA ASP A 397 8.58 -36.79 0.26
C ASP A 397 7.69 -36.41 -0.94
N SER A 398 6.36 -36.47 -0.78
CA SER A 398 5.41 -36.12 -1.83
C SER A 398 4.96 -34.65 -1.75
N PHE A 399 5.16 -33.90 -2.83
CA PHE A 399 4.60 -32.56 -3.02
C PHE A 399 3.18 -32.65 -3.59
N ALA A 400 2.29 -31.76 -3.14
CA ALA A 400 0.93 -31.63 -3.66
C ALA A 400 0.74 -30.26 -4.31
N LEU A 401 0.13 -30.19 -5.50
CA LEU A 401 -0.23 -28.94 -6.14
C LEU A 401 -1.26 -28.19 -5.28
N ILE A 402 -0.93 -26.96 -4.89
CA ILE A 402 -1.81 -26.11 -4.06
C ILE A 402 -2.38 -24.91 -4.81
N GLY A 403 -1.77 -24.52 -5.93
CA GLY A 403 -2.26 -23.39 -6.71
C GLY A 403 -1.37 -23.07 -7.89
N SER A 404 -1.79 -22.05 -8.62
CA SER A 404 -1.01 -21.55 -9.74
C SER A 404 -1.31 -20.09 -10.01
N VAL A 405 -0.27 -19.34 -10.37
CA VAL A 405 -0.30 -17.89 -10.49
C VAL A 405 0.44 -17.42 -11.74
N SER A 406 0.13 -16.22 -12.23
CA SER A 406 0.82 -15.60 -13.37
C SER A 406 2.00 -14.69 -12.97
N SER A 407 2.03 -14.21 -11.72
CA SER A 407 3.13 -13.38 -11.19
C SER A 407 4.05 -14.18 -10.25
N ALA A 408 5.24 -13.64 -9.98
CA ALA A 408 6.34 -14.36 -9.36
C ALA A 408 6.33 -14.38 -7.81
N SER A 409 5.14 -14.50 -7.22
CA SER A 409 4.92 -14.59 -5.78
C SER A 409 3.72 -15.47 -5.47
N PHE A 410 3.67 -16.02 -4.26
CA PHE A 410 2.58 -16.87 -3.80
C PHE A 410 2.35 -16.70 -2.29
N GLY A 411 1.14 -16.29 -1.92
CA GLY A 411 0.65 -16.32 -0.54
C GLY A 411 -0.09 -17.63 -0.25
N ASP A 412 0.39 -18.38 0.74
CA ASP A 412 -0.21 -19.62 1.21
C ASP A 412 -0.91 -19.39 2.56
N PHE A 413 -2.03 -20.08 2.78
CA PHE A 413 -2.89 -19.92 3.95
C PHE A 413 -3.44 -21.26 4.44
N GLY A 414 -4.12 -21.25 5.59
CA GLY A 414 -4.67 -22.47 6.20
C GLY A 414 -3.59 -23.42 6.71
N LEU A 415 -2.39 -22.89 6.97
CA LEU A 415 -1.26 -23.63 7.50
C LEU A 415 -1.41 -23.84 9.02
N ARG A 416 -0.69 -24.84 9.52
CA ARG A 416 -0.60 -25.09 10.97
C ARG A 416 0.51 -24.23 11.57
N PRO A 417 0.31 -23.65 12.76
CA PRO A 417 1.36 -22.94 13.48
C PRO A 417 2.60 -23.78 13.75
N ALA A 418 3.77 -23.13 13.86
CA ALA A 418 5.07 -23.72 14.18
C ALA A 418 5.42 -24.97 13.34
N THR A 419 5.02 -24.98 12.06
CA THR A 419 5.17 -26.13 11.16
C THR A 419 6.01 -25.76 9.95
N PRO A 420 7.04 -26.56 9.58
CA PRO A 420 7.80 -26.33 8.36
C PRO A 420 7.03 -26.82 7.14
N TYR A 421 7.02 -26.00 6.09
CA TYR A 421 6.48 -26.29 4.78
C TYR A 421 7.56 -26.06 3.72
N ARG A 422 7.64 -26.98 2.76
CA ARG A 422 8.55 -26.88 1.61
C ARG A 422 7.74 -26.61 0.35
N TYR A 423 8.22 -25.69 -0.47
CA TYR A 423 7.56 -25.25 -1.69
C TYR A 423 8.43 -25.54 -2.91
N LYS A 424 7.81 -26.11 -3.94
CA LYS A 424 8.39 -26.32 -5.26
C LYS A 424 7.62 -25.47 -6.27
N VAL A 425 8.35 -24.70 -7.07
CA VAL A 425 7.76 -23.83 -8.10
C VAL A 425 8.19 -24.34 -9.47
N THR A 426 7.22 -24.66 -10.31
CA THR A 426 7.45 -25.12 -11.69
C THR A 426 6.94 -24.06 -12.66
N VAL A 427 7.77 -23.66 -13.62
CA VAL A 427 7.44 -22.60 -14.59
C VAL A 427 6.83 -23.22 -15.84
N THR A 428 5.81 -22.61 -16.43
CA THR A 428 5.31 -22.95 -17.77
C THR A 428 5.57 -21.77 -18.71
N THR A 429 6.26 -22.01 -19.83
CA THR A 429 6.56 -20.99 -20.85
C THR A 429 5.71 -21.18 -22.10
N SER A 430 5.68 -20.18 -23.00
CA SER A 430 4.87 -20.17 -24.22
C SER A 430 5.10 -21.33 -25.21
N GLY A 431 6.18 -22.12 -25.04
CA GLY A 431 6.47 -23.32 -25.84
C GLY A 431 5.75 -24.59 -25.40
N GLY A 432 4.95 -24.55 -24.32
CA GLY A 432 4.13 -25.70 -23.86
C GLY A 432 4.90 -26.83 -23.17
N ALA A 433 6.23 -26.75 -23.09
CA ALA A 433 7.02 -27.64 -22.22
C ALA A 433 6.79 -27.25 -20.75
N GLU A 434 6.53 -28.23 -19.87
CA GLU A 434 6.74 -28.04 -18.44
C GLU A 434 8.19 -27.57 -18.24
N GLY A 435 8.35 -26.34 -17.76
CA GLY A 435 9.65 -25.71 -17.61
C GLY A 435 10.39 -26.21 -16.37
N ALA A 436 11.64 -25.77 -16.25
CA ALA A 436 12.49 -26.11 -15.12
C ALA A 436 11.81 -25.82 -13.76
N SER A 437 11.97 -26.74 -12.82
CA SER A 437 11.64 -26.50 -11.41
C SER A 437 12.67 -25.54 -10.83
N LEU A 438 12.21 -24.52 -10.12
CA LEU A 438 13.08 -23.71 -9.27
C LEU A 438 13.53 -24.52 -8.05
N PRO A 439 14.63 -24.11 -7.38
CA PRO A 439 15.04 -24.69 -6.10
C PRO A 439 13.91 -24.67 -5.06
N VAL A 440 13.89 -25.69 -4.19
CA VAL A 440 12.88 -25.81 -3.14
C VAL A 440 13.21 -24.85 -1.99
N VAL A 441 12.22 -24.06 -1.58
CA VAL A 441 12.33 -23.17 -0.41
C VAL A 441 11.56 -23.74 0.78
N THR A 442 12.05 -23.50 1.99
CA THR A 442 11.38 -23.93 3.23
C THR A 442 10.95 -22.72 4.05
N ALA A 443 9.66 -22.66 4.40
CA ALA A 443 9.09 -21.66 5.30
C ALA A 443 8.56 -22.36 6.57
N THR A 444 8.84 -21.78 7.73
CA THR A 444 8.30 -22.28 9.01
C THR A 444 7.33 -21.24 9.54
N THR A 445 6.05 -21.62 9.66
CA THR A 445 5.03 -20.73 10.23
C THR A 445 5.35 -20.36 11.66
N LEU A 446 4.89 -19.18 12.07
CA LEU A 446 5.04 -18.71 13.44
C LEU A 446 4.18 -19.56 14.40
N PRO A 447 4.49 -19.60 15.70
CA PRO A 447 3.55 -20.11 16.69
C PRO A 447 2.32 -19.20 16.76
N ALA A 448 1.16 -19.76 17.09
CA ALA A 448 -0.09 -19.00 17.22
C ALA A 448 0.11 -17.78 18.15
N PRO A 449 -0.34 -16.58 17.78
CA PRO A 449 -0.13 -15.38 18.57
C PRO A 449 -0.76 -15.53 19.97
N PRO A 450 -0.23 -14.85 21.00
CA PRO A 450 -0.84 -14.89 22.31
C PRO A 450 -2.25 -14.31 22.24
N ARG A 451 -3.18 -14.80 23.08
CA ARG A 451 -4.49 -14.14 23.20
C ARG A 451 -4.27 -12.71 23.67
N CYS A 452 -4.74 -11.75 22.87
CA CYS A 452 -4.64 -10.34 23.20
C CYS A 452 -6.02 -9.76 23.53
N ASN A 453 -6.33 -9.70 24.83
CA ASN A 453 -7.59 -9.13 25.31
C ASN A 453 -7.50 -7.61 25.52
N THR A 454 -6.28 -7.06 25.55
CA THR A 454 -6.03 -5.64 25.81
C THR A 454 -4.93 -5.16 24.85
N PRO A 455 -5.29 -4.86 23.59
CA PRO A 455 -4.35 -4.35 22.59
C PRO A 455 -3.55 -3.15 23.11
N GLY A 456 -2.26 -3.13 22.78
CA GLY A 456 -1.27 -2.15 23.26
C GLY A 456 -0.52 -2.58 24.52
N SER A 457 -0.91 -3.69 25.15
CA SER A 457 -0.25 -4.23 26.35
C SER A 457 0.18 -5.69 26.21
N CYS A 458 -0.18 -6.35 25.12
CA CYS A 458 0.13 -7.75 24.90
C CYS A 458 1.62 -7.93 24.54
N PRO A 459 2.24 -9.06 24.92
CA PRO A 459 3.65 -9.31 24.60
C PRO A 459 3.91 -9.26 23.09
N VAL A 460 4.97 -8.57 22.69
CA VAL A 460 5.54 -8.64 21.33
C VAL A 460 6.43 -9.88 21.27
N ARG A 461 6.38 -10.63 20.16
CA ARG A 461 7.23 -11.79 19.93
C ARG A 461 8.39 -11.45 19.01
#